data_AF-A0A2N2YFA6-F1
#
_entry.id   AF-A0A2N2YFA6-F1
#
_cell.length_a   1.000
_cell.length_b   1.000
_cell.length_c   1.000
_cell.angle_alpha   90.00
_cell.angle_beta   90.00
_cell.angle_gamma   90.00
#
_symmetry.space_group_name_H-M   'P 1'
#
loop_
_entity.id
_entity.type
_entity.pdbx_description
1 polymer ?
#
loop_
_entity_poly.entity_id
_entity_poly.type
_entity_poly.pdbx_seq_one_letter_code
_entity_poly.pdbx_strand_id
1 'polypeptide(L)'
;TLAPADPVWISEASKALQSLLSAQMDIPTVGASGAIFGILLAFGMLFPNSLIYLYFAIPIKAKWFVILYGGFELYSGIANNPGDNVAHFAHLGGMLFGFILIRFWKTRRYQ
;
A
#
# COMPACT_ATOMS: atom_id res chain seq x y z
N THR A 1 -34.33 38.28 2.46
CA THR A 1 -34.95 37.10 3.12
C THR A 1 -34.30 35.87 2.52
N LEU A 2 -33.76 34.95 3.33
CA LEU A 2 -33.05 33.76 2.84
C LEU A 2 -34.07 32.76 2.29
N ALA A 3 -34.48 32.94 1.03
CA ALA A 3 -35.34 31.99 0.36
C ALA A 3 -34.46 30.81 -0.14
N PRO A 4 -34.70 29.57 0.32
CA PRO A 4 -33.89 28.40 -0.05
C PRO A 4 -33.94 28.03 -1.53
N ALA A 5 -34.79 28.71 -2.33
CA ALA A 5 -34.94 28.51 -3.77
C ALA A 5 -34.26 29.62 -4.62
N ASP A 6 -33.46 30.50 -4.02
CA ASP A 6 -32.71 31.50 -4.77
C ASP A 6 -31.71 30.80 -5.72
N PRO A 7 -31.73 31.09 -7.03
CA PRO A 7 -30.81 30.51 -8.01
C PRO A 7 -29.33 30.70 -7.64
N VAL A 8 -28.98 31.80 -6.94
CA VAL A 8 -27.60 32.07 -6.51
C VAL A 8 -27.15 31.03 -5.48
N TRP A 9 -27.94 30.76 -4.45
CA TRP A 9 -27.58 29.79 -3.41
C TRP A 9 -27.50 28.35 -3.95
N ILE A 10 -28.38 28.00 -4.89
CA ILE A 10 -28.34 26.69 -5.58
C ILE A 10 -27.04 26.55 -6.40
N SER A 11 -26.62 27.61 -7.09
CA SER A 11 -25.39 27.58 -7.89
C SER A 11 -24.14 27.48 -7.02
N GLU A 12 -24.09 28.18 -5.89
CA GLU A 12 -22.94 28.14 -4.97
C GLU A 12 -22.87 26.80 -4.21
N ALA A 13 -24.02 26.26 -3.79
CA ALA A 13 -24.09 24.94 -3.18
C ALA A 13 -23.67 23.83 -4.15
N SER A 14 -24.05 23.91 -5.43
CA SER A 14 -23.65 22.91 -6.43
C SER A 14 -22.17 22.99 -6.78
N LYS A 15 -21.57 24.19 -6.84
CA LYS A 15 -20.11 24.36 -6.99
C LYS A 15 -19.34 23.80 -5.80
N ALA A 16 -19.80 24.08 -4.57
CA ALA A 16 -19.19 23.55 -3.36
C ALA A 16 -19.28 22.02 -3.31
N LEU A 17 -20.42 21.45 -3.70
CA LEU A 17 -20.56 19.99 -3.80
C LEU A 17 -19.63 19.41 -4.87
N GLN A 18 -19.54 20.03 -6.04
CA GLN A 18 -18.66 19.57 -7.12
C GLN A 18 -17.18 19.63 -6.71
N SER A 19 -16.75 20.67 -5.99
CA SER A 19 -15.36 20.78 -5.53
C SER A 19 -15.01 19.72 -4.47
N LEU A 20 -15.95 19.42 -3.57
CA LEU A 20 -15.80 18.33 -2.60
C LEU A 20 -15.77 16.96 -3.28
N LEU A 21 -16.65 16.74 -4.27
CA LEU A 21 -16.67 15.50 -5.03
C LEU A 21 -15.38 15.33 -5.86
N SER A 22 -14.90 16.37 -6.55
CA SER A 22 -13.63 16.29 -7.28
C SER A 22 -12.46 16.02 -6.36
N ALA A 23 -12.40 16.67 -5.19
CA ALA A 23 -11.34 16.44 -4.22
C ALA A 23 -11.34 15.00 -3.66
N GLN A 24 -12.50 14.36 -3.53
CA GLN A 24 -12.63 12.98 -3.08
C GLN A 24 -12.29 11.96 -4.18
N MET A 25 -12.69 12.24 -5.43
CA MET A 25 -12.46 11.35 -6.58
C MET A 25 -11.00 11.36 -7.04
N ASP A 26 -10.27 12.45 -6.81
CA ASP A 26 -8.83 12.59 -7.10
C ASP A 26 -7.92 12.13 -5.95
N ILE A 27 -8.44 11.39 -4.95
CA ILE A 27 -7.58 10.74 -3.95
C ILE A 27 -7.06 9.43 -4.59
N PRO A 28 -5.81 9.36 -5.07
CA PRO A 28 -5.26 8.10 -5.55
C PRO A 28 -5.34 7.06 -4.43
N THR A 29 -5.58 5.79 -4.79
CA THR A 29 -5.55 4.69 -3.84
C THR A 29 -4.12 4.50 -3.31
N VAL A 30 -3.79 5.23 -2.24
CA VAL A 30 -2.47 5.25 -1.58
C VAL A 30 -2.07 3.90 -0.94
N GLY A 31 -2.91 2.86 -1.07
CA GLY A 31 -2.79 1.58 -0.36
C GLY A 31 -2.56 0.33 -1.22
N ALA A 32 -2.58 0.42 -2.56
CA ALA A 32 -2.36 -0.76 -3.41
C ALA A 32 -0.97 -1.38 -3.20
N SER A 33 0.04 -0.55 -2.95
CA SER A 33 1.41 -1.02 -2.72
C SER A 33 1.53 -1.89 -1.46
N GLY A 34 0.79 -1.60 -0.39
CA GLY A 34 0.76 -2.46 0.80
C GLY A 34 0.32 -3.89 0.48
N ALA A 35 -0.71 -4.05 -0.36
CA ALA A 35 -1.15 -5.38 -0.82
C ALA A 35 -0.08 -6.08 -1.67
N ILE A 36 0.61 -5.34 -2.55
CA ILE A 36 1.74 -5.87 -3.33
C ILE A 36 2.85 -6.36 -2.40
N PHE A 37 3.18 -5.61 -1.35
CA PHE A 37 4.17 -6.02 -0.35
C PHE A 37 3.74 -7.25 0.45
N GLY A 38 2.44 -7.40 0.75
CA GLY A 38 1.88 -8.62 1.31
C GLY A 38 2.05 -9.84 0.40
N ILE A 39 1.81 -9.69 -0.91
CA ILE A 39 2.03 -10.73 -1.92
C ILE A 39 3.53 -11.04 -2.06
N LEU A 40 4.38 -10.02 -2.07
CA LEU A 40 5.83 -10.18 -2.14
C LEU A 40 6.36 -11.00 -0.95
N LEU A 41 5.91 -10.69 0.27
CA LEU A 41 6.23 -11.49 1.44
C LEU A 41 5.74 -12.93 1.29
N ALA A 42 4.50 -13.12 0.81
CA ALA A 42 3.96 -14.45 0.57
C ALA A 42 4.83 -15.26 -0.41
N PHE A 43 5.27 -14.63 -1.50
CA PHE A 43 6.17 -15.25 -2.46
C PHE A 43 7.50 -15.66 -1.82
N GLY A 44 8.14 -14.77 -1.04
CA GLY A 44 9.38 -15.08 -0.34
C GLY A 44 9.27 -16.21 0.68
N MET A 45 8.10 -16.36 1.32
CA MET A 45 7.84 -17.43 2.29
C MET A 45 7.48 -18.77 1.65
N LEU A 46 6.69 -18.75 0.57
CA LEU A 46 6.20 -19.96 -0.10
C LEU A 46 7.20 -20.53 -1.10
N PHE A 47 7.98 -19.67 -1.76
CA PHE A 47 8.94 -20.03 -2.80
C PHE A 47 10.33 -19.45 -2.51
N PRO A 48 10.93 -19.74 -1.33
CA PRO A 48 12.11 -19.03 -0.83
C PRO A 48 13.38 -19.21 -1.69
N ASN A 49 13.44 -20.26 -2.52
CA ASN A 49 14.58 -20.55 -3.39
C ASN A 49 14.36 -20.13 -4.86
N SER A 50 13.17 -19.62 -5.21
CA SER A 50 12.93 -19.06 -6.54
C SER A 50 13.83 -17.86 -6.79
N LEU A 51 14.31 -17.71 -8.03
CA LEU A 51 15.20 -16.60 -8.40
C LEU A 51 14.38 -15.38 -8.85
N ILE A 52 14.71 -14.23 -8.29
CA ILE A 52 14.31 -12.90 -8.76
C ILE A 52 15.52 -12.30 -9.45
N TYR A 53 15.37 -11.86 -10.70
CA TYR A 53 16.44 -11.22 -11.44
C TYR A 53 16.35 -9.70 -11.30
N LEU A 54 17.25 -9.10 -10.54
CA LEU A 54 17.36 -7.65 -10.46
C LEU A 54 17.88 -7.10 -11.78
N TYR A 55 17.17 -6.12 -12.34
CA TYR A 55 17.48 -5.53 -13.66
C TYR A 55 17.75 -6.59 -14.74
N PHE A 56 17.04 -7.72 -14.68
CA PHE A 56 17.20 -8.87 -15.58
C PHE A 56 18.60 -9.53 -15.57
N ALA A 57 19.49 -9.16 -14.65
CA ALA A 57 20.90 -9.58 -14.67
C ALA A 57 21.34 -10.34 -13.41
N ILE A 58 21.00 -9.86 -12.22
CA ILE A 58 21.54 -10.40 -10.97
C ILE A 58 20.49 -11.33 -10.32
N PRO A 59 20.70 -12.66 -10.31
CA PRO A 59 19.78 -13.60 -9.68
C PRO A 59 19.92 -13.56 -8.16
N ILE A 60 18.81 -13.32 -7.46
CA ILE A 60 18.73 -13.36 -5.99
C ILE A 60 17.61 -14.30 -5.59
N LYS A 61 17.86 -15.16 -4.59
CA LYS A 61 16.80 -16.01 -4.03
C LYS A 61 15.72 -15.13 -3.39
N ALA A 62 14.46 -15.45 -3.63
CA ALA A 62 13.31 -14.68 -3.18
C ALA A 62 13.36 -14.36 -1.67
N LYS A 63 13.76 -15.32 -0.82
CA LYS A 63 13.89 -15.08 0.63
C LYS A 63 14.84 -13.92 0.96
N TRP A 64 15.96 -13.82 0.27
CA TRP A 64 16.95 -12.77 0.53
C TRP A 64 16.47 -11.43 0.02
N PHE A 65 15.85 -11.41 -1.17
CA PHE A 65 15.25 -10.19 -1.69
C PHE A 65 14.18 -9.63 -0.74
N VAL A 66 13.26 -10.47 -0.27
CA VAL A 66 12.19 -10.05 0.64
C VAL A 66 12.72 -9.59 1.99
N ILE A 67 13.70 -10.29 2.58
CA ILE A 67 14.32 -9.88 3.86
C ILE A 67 15.02 -8.53 3.73
N LEU A 68 15.85 -8.38 2.70
CA LEU A 68 16.61 -7.14 2.49
C LEU A 68 15.67 -5.97 2.19
N TYR A 69 14.67 -6.18 1.35
CA TYR A 69 13.74 -5.11 0.99
C TYR A 69 12.83 -4.71 2.16
N GLY A 70 12.32 -5.69 2.93
CA GLY A 70 11.60 -5.40 4.17
C GLY A 70 12.46 -4.67 5.20
N GLY A 71 13.75 -5.02 5.31
CA GLY A 71 14.71 -4.30 6.14
C GLY A 71 14.95 -2.85 5.68
N PHE A 72 15.04 -2.64 4.36
CA PHE A 72 15.15 -1.31 3.76
C PHE A 72 13.90 -0.46 4.02
N GLU A 73 12.70 -1.02 3.88
CA GLU A 73 11.44 -0.34 4.21
C GLU A 73 11.40 0.08 5.68
N LEU A 74 11.82 -0.80 6.60
CA LEU A 74 11.91 -0.49 8.02
C LEU A 74 12.91 0.63 8.30
N TYR A 75 14.11 0.52 7.72
CA TYR A 75 15.13 1.55 7.85
C TYR A 75 14.64 2.91 7.34
N SER A 76 14.05 2.95 6.14
CA SER A 76 13.60 4.19 5.51
C SER A 76 12.43 4.82 6.27
N GLY A 77 11.49 3.99 6.74
CA GLY A 77 10.40 4.45 7.61
C GLY A 77 10.89 5.05 8.94
N ILE A 78 11.94 4.48 9.54
CA ILE A 78 12.56 5.03 10.76
C ILE A 78 13.38 6.29 10.47
N ALA A 79 14.11 6.31 9.35
CA ALA A 79 14.93 7.44 8.94
C ALA A 79 14.10 8.71 8.66
N ASN A 80 12.85 8.53 8.21
CA ASN A 80 11.84 9.58 8.05
C ASN A 80 12.38 10.82 7.31
N ASN A 81 13.01 10.59 6.16
CA ASN A 81 13.67 11.63 5.38
C ASN A 81 12.62 12.59 4.77
N PRO A 82 12.73 13.92 4.97
CA PRO A 82 11.77 14.88 4.42
C PRO A 82 11.63 14.87 2.89
N GLY A 83 12.64 14.37 2.16
CA GLY A 83 12.58 14.22 0.70
C GLY A 83 11.94 12.92 0.21
N ASP A 84 11.55 12.04 1.12
CA ASP A 84 10.96 10.74 0.82
C ASP A 84 9.43 10.83 0.83
N ASN A 85 8.82 10.48 -0.30
CA ASN A 85 7.37 10.52 -0.50
C ASN A 85 6.74 9.12 -0.43
N VAL A 86 7.45 8.11 0.09
CA VAL A 86 6.98 6.73 0.19
C VAL A 86 6.42 6.44 1.58
N ALA A 87 5.22 5.85 1.64
CA ALA A 87 4.59 5.42 2.88
C ALA A 87 5.15 4.06 3.35
N HIS A 88 6.41 4.02 3.79
CA HIS A 88 7.12 2.78 4.15
C HIS A 88 6.40 1.91 5.20
N PHE A 89 5.76 2.53 6.20
CA PHE A 89 4.98 1.76 7.19
C PHE A 89 3.72 1.11 6.61
N ALA A 90 3.15 1.64 5.52
CA ALA A 90 2.04 0.99 4.82
C ALA A 90 2.51 -0.30 4.12
N HIS A 91 3.72 -0.31 3.55
CA HIS A 91 4.33 -1.51 3.00
C HIS A 91 4.59 -2.57 4.08
N LEU A 92 5.21 -2.17 5.19
CA LEU A 92 5.48 -3.06 6.33
C LEU A 92 4.18 -3.63 6.94
N GLY A 93 3.13 -2.81 7.04
CA GLY A 93 1.81 -3.26 7.48
C GLY A 93 1.23 -4.32 6.54
N GLY A 94 1.37 -4.13 5.23
CA GLY A 94 0.98 -5.11 4.21
C GLY A 94 1.76 -6.43 4.31
N MET A 95 3.08 -6.36 4.53
CA MET A 95 3.93 -7.52 4.78
C MET A 95 3.48 -8.27 6.05
N LEU A 96 3.26 -7.56 7.15
CA LEU A 96 2.82 -8.14 8.42
C LEU A 96 1.44 -8.83 8.27
N PHE A 97 0.49 -8.16 7.60
CA PHE A 97 -0.81 -8.74 7.33
C PHE A 97 -0.70 -10.01 6.48
N GLY A 98 0.09 -9.98 5.40
CA GLY A 98 0.37 -11.15 4.56
C GLY A 98 0.98 -12.31 5.35
N PHE A 99 1.90 -12.02 6.27
CA PHE A 99 2.50 -13.02 7.16
C PHE A 99 1.44 -13.68 8.04
N ILE A 100 0.61 -12.88 8.71
CA ILE A 100 -0.48 -13.36 9.58
C ILE A 100 -1.42 -14.26 8.78
N LEU A 101 -1.83 -13.83 7.58
CA LEU A 101 -2.76 -14.57 6.72
C LEU A 101 -2.20 -15.93 6.31
N ILE A 102 -0.93 -16.00 5.91
CA ILE A 102 -0.26 -17.27 5.58
C ILE A 102 -0.21 -18.19 6.79
N ARG A 103 0.13 -17.66 7.97
CA ARG A 103 0.20 -18.47 9.20
C ARG A 103 -1.17 -19.00 9.58
N PHE A 104 -2.21 -18.18 9.50
CA PHE A 104 -3.59 -18.57 9.78
C PHE A 104 -4.07 -19.69 8.83
N TRP A 105 -3.85 -19.55 7.52
CA TRP A 105 -4.26 -20.58 6.55
C TRP A 105 -3.44 -21.87 6.66
N LYS A 106 -2.14 -21.79 6.98
CA LYS A 106 -1.34 -23.01 7.22
C LYS A 106 -1.87 -23.81 8.41
N THR A 107 -2.25 -23.15 9.51
CA THR A 107 -2.80 -23.82 10.69
C THR A 107 -4.11 -24.55 10.38
N ARG A 108 -4.95 -24.00 9.48
CA ARG A 108 -6.23 -24.62 9.08
C ARG A 108 -6.11 -25.81 8.12
N ARG A 109 -4.94 -26.08 7.53
CA ARG A 109 -4.75 -27.27 6.67
C ARG A 109 -4.36 -28.53 7.45
N TYR A 110 -4.09 -28.42 8.74
CA TYR A 110 -3.73 -29.53 9.63
C TYR A 110 -4.82 -29.79 10.70
N GLN A 111 -6.00 -29.18 10.54
CA GLN A 111 -7.23 -29.50 11.28
C GLN A 111 -8.25 -30.03 10.28
#